data_AF-A0A3S2L5V6-F1
#
_entry.id   AF-A0A3S2L5V6-F1
#
_cell.length_a   1.000
_cell.length_b   1.000
_cell.length_c   1.000
_cell.angle_alpha   90.00
_cell.angle_beta   90.00
_cell.angle_gamma   90.00
#
_symmetry.space_group_name_H-M   'P 1'
#
loop_
_entity.id
_entity.type
_entity.pdbx_description
1 polymer ?
#
loop_
_entity_poly.entity_id
_entity_poly.type
_entity_poly.pdbx_seq_one_letter_code
_entity_poly.pdbx_strand_id
1 'polypeptide(L)'
;MTTAEDTEESAVTVRQPKDARTDEIDWQTVDHEELKERALVYSYDLIEAKTRLIDVEPWVAVITAHIYVDHVLTNLLAENLKQPNAMLGEQRRKYVLEKLEICEAMDWINPEVTPVIRKLNSIRNGLAHNLVFELSKQTTLDLINCLPKVARDLVAENHTPTEGQPLASLGHHLQTLLIFLDMNRQQVLLHNYITRLRDRDLKKAMMNARDVLRSIQGGS
;
A
#
# COMPACT_ATOMS: atom_id res chain seq x y z
N MET A 1 -9.16 -24.36 48.75
CA MET A 1 -9.65 -23.15 48.06
C MET A 1 -8.45 -22.42 47.48
N THR A 2 -8.01 -22.85 46.29
CA THR A 2 -7.11 -22.11 45.41
C THR A 2 -7.20 -22.82 44.05
N THR A 3 -8.01 -22.30 43.15
CA THR A 3 -8.07 -22.75 41.75
C THR A 3 -7.19 -21.80 40.97
N ALA A 4 -6.07 -22.32 40.46
CA ALA A 4 -5.26 -21.67 39.45
C ALA A 4 -6.00 -21.78 38.11
N GLU A 5 -6.40 -20.66 37.55
CA GLU A 5 -6.89 -20.58 36.17
C GLU A 5 -5.66 -20.46 35.26
N ASP A 6 -5.37 -21.57 34.59
CA ASP A 6 -4.46 -21.63 33.45
C ASP A 6 -5.02 -20.73 32.34
N THR A 7 -4.36 -19.60 32.12
CA THR A 7 -4.62 -18.75 30.96
C THR A 7 -3.70 -19.23 29.84
N GLU A 8 -4.22 -20.06 28.95
CA GLU A 8 -3.55 -20.41 27.70
C GLU A 8 -3.40 -19.14 26.85
N GLU A 9 -2.18 -18.60 26.88
CA GLU A 9 -1.72 -17.52 26.02
C GLU A 9 -1.64 -18.05 24.58
N SER A 10 -2.73 -17.89 23.84
CA SER A 10 -2.80 -18.14 22.40
C SER A 10 -1.85 -17.17 21.69
N ALA A 11 -0.62 -17.62 21.49
CA ALA A 11 0.39 -16.94 20.70
C ALA A 11 -0.08 -16.90 19.24
N VAL A 12 -0.85 -15.86 18.90
CA VAL A 12 -1.05 -15.45 17.50
C VAL A 12 0.33 -15.18 16.94
N THR A 13 0.83 -16.14 16.17
CA THR A 13 2.14 -16.03 15.53
C THR A 13 2.00 -14.95 14.48
N VAL A 14 2.40 -13.73 14.83
CA VAL A 14 2.53 -12.61 13.90
C VAL A 14 3.51 -13.08 12.83
N ARG A 15 2.97 -13.45 11.67
CA ARG A 15 3.78 -13.64 10.48
C ARG A 15 4.33 -12.27 10.15
N GLN A 16 5.56 -11.98 10.58
CA GLN A 16 6.32 -10.91 9.97
C GLN A 16 6.21 -11.10 8.45
N PRO A 17 5.98 -10.05 7.66
CA PRO A 17 5.94 -10.17 6.22
C PRO A 17 7.32 -10.70 5.81
N LYS A 18 7.39 -12.02 5.63
CA LYS A 18 8.51 -12.70 4.99
C LYS A 18 8.81 -11.86 3.77
N ASP A 19 10.07 -11.46 3.64
CA ASP A 19 10.60 -10.74 2.51
C ASP A 19 9.73 -10.97 1.27
N ALA A 20 8.94 -9.98 0.85
CA ALA A 20 8.20 -10.03 -0.41
C ALA A 20 9.15 -10.15 -1.63
N ARG A 21 10.46 -10.20 -1.35
CA ARG A 21 11.53 -10.62 -2.25
C ARG A 21 11.61 -12.14 -2.19
N THR A 22 11.45 -12.80 -3.34
CA THR A 22 12.04 -14.11 -3.70
C THR A 22 11.22 -15.39 -3.72
N ASP A 23 9.90 -15.36 -3.64
CA ASP A 23 9.15 -16.45 -4.30
C ASP A 23 9.09 -16.09 -5.80
N GLU A 24 10.18 -16.38 -6.51
CA GLU A 24 10.27 -16.24 -7.96
C GLU A 24 9.04 -16.94 -8.56
N ILE A 25 8.10 -16.13 -9.08
CA ILE A 25 6.89 -16.67 -9.69
C ILE A 25 7.35 -17.47 -10.89
N ASP A 26 7.10 -18.78 -10.87
CA ASP A 26 7.23 -19.59 -12.06
C ASP A 26 6.12 -19.22 -13.04
N TRP A 27 6.41 -18.21 -13.86
CA TRP A 27 5.49 -17.73 -14.88
C TRP A 27 5.12 -18.82 -15.88
N GLN A 28 5.79 -19.98 -15.92
CA GLN A 28 5.42 -21.06 -16.83
C GLN A 28 4.21 -21.85 -16.34
N THR A 29 4.05 -21.99 -15.02
CA THR A 29 3.09 -22.89 -14.38
C THR A 29 2.04 -22.16 -13.55
N VAL A 30 2.30 -20.93 -13.11
CA VAL A 30 1.36 -20.14 -12.31
C VAL A 30 0.02 -19.93 -13.04
N ASP A 31 -1.07 -20.09 -12.29
CA ASP A 31 -2.44 -19.85 -12.77
C ASP A 31 -2.97 -18.47 -12.34
N HIS A 32 -4.21 -18.16 -12.77
CA HIS A 32 -4.83 -16.87 -12.50
C HIS A 32 -5.26 -16.67 -11.03
N GLU A 33 -5.68 -17.73 -10.34
CA GLU A 33 -6.21 -17.62 -8.99
C GLU A 33 -5.06 -17.44 -7.99
N GLU A 34 -3.95 -18.16 -8.17
CA GLU A 34 -2.75 -17.97 -7.35
C GLU A 34 -2.22 -16.52 -7.45
N LEU A 35 -2.21 -15.94 -8.65
CA LEU A 35 -1.76 -14.56 -8.85
C LEU A 35 -2.70 -13.54 -8.17
N LYS A 36 -4.01 -13.81 -8.14
CA LYS A 36 -4.97 -12.96 -7.41
C LYS A 36 -4.73 -13.04 -5.91
N GLU A 37 -4.60 -14.25 -5.37
CA GLU A 37 -4.35 -14.44 -3.94
C GLU A 37 -3.06 -13.74 -3.50
N ARG A 38 -1.99 -13.84 -4.30
CA ARG A 38 -0.74 -13.12 -4.05
C ARG A 38 -0.90 -11.60 -4.12
N ALA A 39 -1.71 -11.09 -5.03
CA ALA A 39 -1.90 -9.65 -5.20
C ALA A 39 -2.78 -9.02 -4.10
N LEU A 40 -3.71 -9.78 -3.52
CA LEU A 40 -4.71 -9.30 -2.54
C LEU A 40 -4.22 -9.36 -1.08
N VAL A 41 -2.91 -9.25 -0.86
CA VAL A 41 -2.29 -9.22 0.47
C VAL A 41 -1.85 -7.81 0.79
N TYR A 42 -2.20 -7.31 1.97
CA TYR A 42 -1.72 -6.01 2.46
C TYR A 42 -0.21 -6.03 2.69
N SER A 43 0.48 -4.94 2.34
CA SER A 43 1.93 -4.86 2.54
C SER A 43 2.35 -4.70 4.01
N TYR A 44 1.38 -4.54 4.92
CA TYR A 44 1.57 -4.37 6.35
C TYR A 44 0.41 -4.98 7.16
N ASP A 45 0.60 -5.18 8.47
CA ASP A 45 -0.44 -5.67 9.37
C ASP A 45 -1.47 -4.57 9.68
N LEU A 46 -2.73 -4.81 9.28
CA LEU A 46 -3.83 -3.86 9.45
C LEU A 46 -4.20 -3.63 10.92
N ILE A 47 -4.11 -4.66 11.77
CA ILE A 47 -4.47 -4.58 13.18
C ILE A 47 -3.40 -3.79 13.92
N GLU A 48 -2.13 -4.05 13.62
CA GLU A 48 -1.02 -3.28 14.19
C GLU A 48 -1.08 -1.81 13.76
N ALA A 49 -1.31 -1.55 12.46
CA ALA A 49 -1.45 -0.19 11.95
C ALA A 49 -2.62 0.55 12.63
N LYS A 50 -3.76 -0.13 12.82
CA LYS A 50 -4.92 0.39 13.55
C LYS A 50 -4.53 0.86 14.95
N THR A 51 -3.91 -0.03 15.73
CA THR A 51 -3.50 0.23 17.11
C THR A 51 -2.50 1.37 17.23
N ARG A 52 -1.65 1.57 16.22
CA ARG A 52 -0.65 2.66 16.20
C ARG A 52 -1.22 4.01 15.73
N LEU A 53 -2.45 4.05 15.22
CA LEU A 53 -3.08 5.25 14.65
C LEU A 53 -4.28 5.73 15.45
N ILE A 54 -5.03 4.83 16.09
CA ILE A 54 -6.23 5.16 16.85
C ILE A 54 -5.87 5.42 18.31
N ASP A 55 -6.56 6.39 18.93
CA ASP A 55 -6.42 6.78 20.34
C ASP A 55 -4.99 7.19 20.77
N VAL A 56 -4.15 7.56 19.81
CA VAL A 56 -2.83 8.14 20.04
C VAL A 56 -2.85 9.66 19.86
N GLU A 57 -1.80 10.32 20.35
CA GLU A 57 -1.59 11.74 20.10
C GLU A 57 -1.62 12.07 18.60
N PRO A 58 -2.34 13.12 18.15
CA PRO A 58 -2.57 13.40 16.72
C PRO A 58 -1.29 13.52 15.89
N TRP A 59 -0.23 14.11 16.45
CA TRP A 59 1.06 14.23 15.77
C TRP A 59 1.77 12.87 15.61
N VAL A 60 1.60 11.94 16.57
CA VAL A 60 2.10 10.57 16.46
C VAL A 60 1.38 9.87 15.32
N ALA A 61 0.05 9.98 15.25
CA ALA A 61 -0.74 9.39 14.17
C ALA A 61 -0.26 9.89 12.78
N VAL A 62 0.03 11.19 12.64
CA VAL A 62 0.57 11.76 11.39
C VAL A 62 1.92 11.15 11.01
N ILE A 63 2.86 11.05 11.96
CA ILE A 63 4.19 10.48 11.69
C ILE A 63 4.07 8.99 11.34
N THR A 64 3.29 8.24 12.13
CA THR A 64 3.02 6.82 11.88
C THR A 64 2.43 6.63 10.49
N ALA A 65 1.38 7.37 10.13
CA ALA A 65 0.77 7.30 8.81
C ALA A 65 1.76 7.63 7.69
N HIS A 66 2.62 8.64 7.88
CA HIS A 66 3.65 9.00 6.89
C HIS A 66 4.65 7.86 6.66
N ILE A 67 5.05 7.13 7.71
CA ILE A 67 5.93 5.96 7.59
C ILE A 67 5.24 4.84 6.82
N TYR A 68 3.97 4.54 7.12
CA TYR A 68 3.21 3.54 6.37
C TYR A 68 3.01 3.96 4.90
N VAL A 69 2.74 5.23 4.62
CA VAL A 69 2.68 5.74 3.23
C VAL A 69 4.01 5.50 2.51
N ASP A 70 5.14 5.81 3.14
CA ASP A 70 6.46 5.56 2.54
C ASP A 70 6.68 4.07 2.26
N HIS A 71 6.27 3.21 3.18
CA HIS A 71 6.32 1.75 3.03
C HIS A 71 5.49 1.28 1.83
N VAL A 72 4.23 1.70 1.73
CA VAL A 72 3.35 1.29 0.61
C VAL A 72 3.89 1.80 -0.73
N LEU A 73 4.34 3.06 -0.81
CA LEU A 73 4.96 3.59 -2.02
C LEU A 73 6.25 2.85 -2.39
N THR A 74 7.05 2.45 -1.40
CA THR A 74 8.26 1.66 -1.62
C THR A 74 7.93 0.29 -2.20
N ASN A 75 6.91 -0.40 -1.66
CA ASN A 75 6.45 -1.68 -2.20
C ASN A 75 5.88 -1.53 -3.61
N LEU A 76 5.06 -0.50 -3.84
CA LEU A 76 4.52 -0.19 -5.17
C LEU A 76 5.63 0.00 -6.20
N LEU A 77 6.69 0.74 -5.88
CA LEU A 77 7.84 0.90 -6.76
C LEU A 77 8.61 -0.42 -6.92
N ALA A 78 8.83 -1.16 -5.83
CA ALA A 78 9.60 -2.39 -5.84
C ALA A 78 8.97 -3.49 -6.70
N GLU A 79 7.65 -3.60 -6.65
CA GLU A 79 6.86 -4.62 -7.34
C GLU A 79 6.73 -4.35 -8.85
N ASN A 80 6.73 -3.07 -9.25
CA ASN A 80 6.37 -2.67 -10.60
C ASN A 80 7.56 -2.22 -11.45
N LEU A 81 8.69 -1.83 -10.84
CA LEU A 81 9.92 -1.54 -11.57
C LEU A 81 10.64 -2.82 -11.99
N LYS A 82 11.23 -2.81 -13.19
CA LYS A 82 12.07 -3.93 -13.69
C LYS A 82 13.36 -4.10 -12.90
N GLN A 83 13.92 -2.99 -12.39
CA GLN A 83 15.18 -2.97 -11.65
C GLN A 83 15.04 -2.08 -10.40
N PRO A 84 14.27 -2.51 -9.40
CA PRO A 84 13.95 -1.67 -8.25
C PRO A 84 15.21 -1.28 -7.46
N ASN A 85 16.21 -2.16 -7.36
CA ASN A 85 17.45 -1.89 -6.64
C ASN A 85 18.28 -0.73 -7.23
N ALA A 86 18.17 -0.45 -8.53
CA ALA A 86 18.85 0.68 -9.15
C ALA A 86 18.33 2.05 -8.64
N MET A 87 17.09 2.06 -8.14
CA MET A 87 16.41 3.26 -7.64
C MET A 87 16.21 3.26 -6.12
N LEU A 88 16.01 2.10 -5.50
CA LEU A 88 15.65 1.92 -4.08
C LEU A 88 16.79 1.35 -3.22
N GLY A 89 17.98 1.13 -3.79
CA GLY A 89 19.12 0.60 -3.05
C GLY A 89 19.49 1.46 -1.84
N GLU A 90 20.20 0.87 -0.86
CA GLU A 90 20.48 1.49 0.46
C GLU A 90 21.14 2.87 0.36
N GLN A 91 21.96 3.09 -0.66
CA GLN A 91 22.67 4.35 -0.92
C GLN A 91 21.81 5.42 -1.61
N ARG A 92 20.56 5.09 -2.00
CA ARG A 92 19.65 5.94 -2.79
C ARG A 92 18.26 5.98 -2.16
N ARG A 93 18.18 6.16 -0.85
CA ARG A 93 16.90 6.37 -0.16
C ARG A 93 16.23 7.62 -0.72
N LYS A 94 15.17 7.43 -1.49
CA LYS A 94 14.34 8.51 -2.01
C LYS A 94 13.39 9.03 -0.94
N TYR A 95 13.08 10.31 -1.01
CA TYR A 95 12.06 10.92 -0.17
C TYR A 95 10.66 10.51 -0.62
N VAL A 96 9.69 10.55 0.30
CA VAL A 96 8.29 10.17 0.05
C VAL A 96 7.70 10.88 -1.19
N LEU A 97 7.97 12.17 -1.35
CA LEU A 97 7.45 12.94 -2.49
C LEU A 97 8.05 12.52 -3.83
N GLU A 98 9.33 12.16 -3.87
CA GLU A 98 9.96 11.68 -5.12
C GLU A 98 9.38 10.32 -5.51
N LYS A 99 9.12 9.45 -4.52
CA LYS A 99 8.45 8.16 -4.76
C LYS A 99 7.03 8.39 -5.28
N LEU A 100 6.28 9.30 -4.65
CA LEU A 100 4.93 9.68 -5.07
C LEU A 100 4.91 10.20 -6.50
N GLU A 101 5.82 11.10 -6.87
CA GLU A 101 5.90 11.68 -8.22
C GLU A 101 6.19 10.63 -9.29
N ILE A 102 7.00 9.62 -8.97
CA ILE A 102 7.22 8.48 -9.88
C ILE A 102 5.95 7.66 -10.02
N CYS A 103 5.29 7.32 -8.91
CA CYS A 103 4.03 6.56 -8.94
C CYS A 103 2.93 7.31 -9.70
N GLU A 104 2.87 8.64 -9.55
CA GLU A 104 1.95 9.52 -10.27
C GLU A 104 2.28 9.57 -11.77
N ALA A 105 3.56 9.74 -12.14
CA ALA A 105 3.99 9.74 -13.54
C ALA A 105 3.75 8.39 -14.25
N MET A 106 3.74 7.29 -13.49
CA MET A 106 3.48 5.94 -14.00
C MET A 106 2.00 5.55 -13.95
N ASP A 107 1.12 6.46 -13.51
CA ASP A 107 -0.33 6.20 -13.33
C ASP A 107 -0.61 5.00 -12.40
N TRP A 108 0.25 4.78 -11.41
CA TRP A 108 0.09 3.71 -10.42
C TRP A 108 -0.65 4.16 -9.17
N ILE A 109 -0.90 5.45 -9.02
CA ILE A 109 -1.60 6.00 -7.87
C ILE A 109 -2.84 6.76 -8.30
N ASN A 110 -3.93 6.59 -7.55
CA ASN A 110 -5.14 7.38 -7.80
C ASN A 110 -4.84 8.88 -7.54
N PRO A 111 -5.10 9.79 -8.51
CA PRO A 111 -4.83 11.21 -8.32
C PRO A 111 -5.58 11.84 -7.14
N GLU A 112 -6.68 11.24 -6.67
CA GLU A 112 -7.40 11.71 -5.47
C GLU A 112 -6.62 11.55 -4.16
N VAL A 113 -5.67 10.59 -4.08
CA VAL A 113 -4.86 10.40 -2.85
C VAL A 113 -3.58 11.25 -2.83
N THR A 114 -3.15 11.77 -3.97
CA THR A 114 -1.93 12.59 -4.07
C THR A 114 -1.97 13.84 -3.18
N PRO A 115 -3.05 14.64 -3.14
CA PRO A 115 -3.12 15.84 -2.31
C PRO A 115 -2.93 15.56 -0.81
N VAL A 116 -3.55 14.49 -0.30
CA VAL A 116 -3.45 14.14 1.12
C VAL A 116 -2.04 13.67 1.49
N ILE A 117 -1.35 12.91 0.62
CA ILE A 117 0.05 12.52 0.87
C ILE A 117 0.96 13.75 0.89
N ARG A 118 0.77 14.69 -0.05
CA ARG A 118 1.53 15.96 -0.08
C ARG A 118 1.29 16.79 1.19
N LYS A 119 0.03 16.91 1.64
CA LYS A 119 -0.33 17.60 2.89
C LYS A 119 0.28 16.91 4.11
N LEU A 120 0.23 15.57 4.17
CA LEU A 120 0.83 14.77 5.24
C LEU A 120 2.34 15.01 5.34
N ASN A 121 3.04 15.02 4.21
CA ASN A 121 4.48 15.33 4.16
C ASN A 121 4.76 16.79 4.61
N SER A 122 3.93 17.75 4.24
CA SER A 122 4.06 19.14 4.70
C SER A 122 3.91 19.26 6.22
N ILE A 123 2.96 18.54 6.83
CA ILE A 123 2.75 18.54 8.29
C ILE A 123 3.95 17.89 8.98
N ARG A 124 4.42 16.74 8.47
CA ARG A 124 5.63 16.06 8.95
C ARG A 124 6.87 16.95 8.90
N ASN A 125 7.06 17.72 7.83
CA ASN A 125 8.17 18.67 7.75
C ASN A 125 8.01 19.81 8.78
N GLY A 126 6.79 20.30 8.99
CA GLY A 126 6.49 21.24 10.06
C GLY A 126 6.88 20.71 11.44
N LEU A 127 6.57 19.45 11.73
CA LEU A 127 6.98 18.74 12.96
C LEU A 127 8.50 18.64 13.09
N ALA A 128 9.22 18.33 12.01
CA ALA A 128 10.67 18.15 12.03
C ALA A 128 11.43 19.48 12.24
N HIS A 129 10.88 20.61 11.80
CA HIS A 129 11.53 21.91 11.89
C HIS A 129 11.18 22.69 13.16
N ASN A 130 10.10 22.35 13.86
CA ASN A 130 9.62 23.07 15.04
C ASN A 130 9.61 22.15 16.26
N LEU A 131 10.47 22.44 17.25
CA LEU A 131 10.58 21.65 18.48
C LEU A 131 9.28 21.66 19.30
N VAL A 132 8.55 22.77 19.28
CA VAL A 132 7.22 22.92 19.89
C VAL A 132 6.22 23.04 18.74
N PHE A 133 5.78 21.91 18.23
CA PHE A 133 4.75 21.85 17.20
C PHE A 133 3.45 21.34 17.79
N GLU A 134 2.40 22.14 17.70
CA GLU A 134 1.05 21.74 18.02
C GLU A 134 0.24 21.59 16.72
N LEU A 135 -0.40 20.43 16.55
CA LEU A 135 -1.25 20.20 15.40
C LEU A 135 -2.56 20.96 15.58
N SER A 136 -2.70 22.10 14.90
CA SER A 136 -3.90 22.92 15.00
C SER A 136 -5.14 22.19 14.44
N LYS A 137 -6.32 22.51 15.00
CA LYS A 137 -7.61 21.99 14.49
C LYS A 137 -7.80 22.28 13.00
N GLN A 138 -7.38 23.46 12.54
CA GLN A 138 -7.48 23.84 11.13
C GLN A 138 -6.58 22.97 10.26
N THR A 139 -5.34 22.73 10.67
CA THR A 139 -4.41 21.86 9.94
C THR A 139 -4.96 20.44 9.80
N THR A 140 -5.58 19.92 10.86
CA THR A 140 -6.25 18.62 10.86
C THR A 140 -7.45 18.59 9.91
N LEU A 141 -8.31 19.62 9.94
CA LEU A 141 -9.44 19.74 9.02
C LEU A 141 -9.01 19.85 7.57
N ASP A 142 -7.97 20.63 7.27
CA ASP A 142 -7.40 20.71 5.93
C ASP A 142 -6.91 19.35 5.45
N LEU A 143 -6.20 18.61 6.31
CA LEU A 143 -5.72 17.27 5.99
C LEU A 143 -6.89 16.32 5.70
N ILE A 144 -7.92 16.33 6.55
CA ILE A 144 -9.13 15.53 6.36
C ILE A 144 -9.81 15.89 5.03
N ASN A 145 -9.93 17.18 4.71
CA ASN A 145 -10.55 17.64 3.47
C ASN A 145 -9.77 17.27 2.21
N CYS A 146 -8.48 16.95 2.32
CA CYS A 146 -7.70 16.40 1.21
C CYS A 146 -7.94 14.91 0.96
N LEU A 147 -8.61 14.17 1.84
CA LEU A 147 -8.91 12.76 1.61
C LEU A 147 -9.94 12.58 0.48
N PRO A 148 -9.85 11.47 -0.28
CA PRO A 148 -10.91 11.05 -1.20
C PRO A 148 -12.27 11.09 -0.53
N LYS A 149 -13.30 11.51 -1.25
CA LYS A 149 -14.66 11.65 -0.71
C LYS A 149 -15.15 10.33 -0.10
N VAL A 150 -14.94 9.23 -0.81
CA VAL A 150 -15.32 7.88 -0.35
C VAL A 150 -14.67 7.54 0.99
N ALA A 151 -13.39 7.88 1.19
CA ALA A 151 -12.70 7.64 2.45
C ALA A 151 -13.29 8.47 3.61
N ARG A 152 -13.67 9.72 3.35
CA ARG A 152 -14.34 10.58 4.36
C ARG A 152 -15.72 10.05 4.72
N ASP A 153 -16.52 9.68 3.72
CA ASP A 153 -17.88 9.18 3.91
C ASP A 153 -17.85 7.88 4.74
N LEU A 154 -16.92 6.95 4.45
CA LEU A 154 -16.75 5.71 5.21
C LEU A 154 -16.43 5.94 6.69
N VAL A 155 -15.61 6.95 7.02
CA VAL A 155 -15.35 7.27 8.43
C VAL A 155 -16.59 7.88 9.07
N ALA A 156 -17.29 8.78 8.38
CA ALA A 156 -18.49 9.42 8.89
C ALA A 156 -19.64 8.43 9.16
N GLU A 157 -19.77 7.38 8.35
CA GLU A 157 -20.77 6.30 8.52
C GLU A 157 -20.48 5.42 9.73
N ASN A 158 -19.21 5.11 9.98
CA ASN A 158 -18.82 4.13 11.01
C ASN A 158 -18.48 4.77 12.35
N HIS A 159 -18.18 6.07 12.36
CA HIS A 159 -17.77 6.81 13.54
C HIS A 159 -18.60 8.08 13.61
N THR A 160 -19.52 8.13 14.57
CA THR A 160 -20.19 9.39 14.90
C THR A 160 -19.11 10.35 15.38
N PRO A 161 -18.85 11.47 14.67
CA PRO A 161 -17.94 12.47 15.18
C PRO A 161 -18.49 12.91 16.54
N THR A 162 -17.74 12.72 17.61
CA THR A 162 -18.06 13.43 18.85
C THR A 162 -18.04 14.91 18.50
N GLU A 163 -19.19 15.58 18.56
CA GLU A 163 -19.38 16.92 18.01
C GLU A 163 -18.21 17.84 18.39
N GLY A 164 -17.52 18.38 17.37
CA GLY A 164 -16.46 19.37 17.56
C GLY A 164 -15.03 18.84 17.80
N GLN A 165 -14.76 17.53 17.69
CA GLN A 165 -13.41 16.98 17.86
C GLN A 165 -12.83 16.30 16.60
N PRO A 166 -12.43 17.07 15.57
CA PRO A 166 -11.78 16.52 14.36
C PRO A 166 -10.43 15.82 14.65
N LEU A 167 -9.81 16.12 15.79
CA LEU A 167 -8.56 15.48 16.23
C LEU A 167 -8.81 14.04 16.70
N ALA A 168 -9.95 13.75 17.31
CA ALA A 168 -10.28 12.41 17.81
C ALA A 168 -10.52 11.41 16.65
N SER A 169 -11.02 11.88 15.52
CA SER A 169 -11.25 11.04 14.34
C SER A 169 -10.06 10.99 13.37
N LEU A 170 -8.99 11.76 13.60
CA LEU A 170 -7.85 11.82 12.67
C LEU A 170 -7.21 10.44 12.44
N GLY A 171 -7.03 9.65 13.50
CA GLY A 171 -6.49 8.29 13.41
C GLY A 171 -7.27 7.41 12.45
N HIS A 172 -8.61 7.46 12.52
CA HIS A 172 -9.51 6.71 11.64
C HIS A 172 -9.37 7.15 10.18
N HIS A 173 -9.34 8.46 9.91
CA HIS A 173 -9.13 8.97 8.55
C HIS A 173 -7.77 8.54 7.97
N LEU A 174 -6.71 8.60 8.77
CA LEU A 174 -5.38 8.16 8.36
C LEU A 174 -5.34 6.65 8.11
N GLN A 175 -6.00 5.84 8.94
CA GLN A 175 -6.11 4.41 8.72
C GLN A 175 -6.84 4.11 7.40
N THR A 176 -7.95 4.79 7.13
CA THR A 176 -8.69 4.65 5.87
C THR A 176 -7.80 5.03 4.69
N LEU A 177 -7.05 6.13 4.76
CA LEU A 177 -6.08 6.49 3.71
C LEU A 177 -5.10 5.35 3.42
N LEU A 178 -4.51 4.74 4.45
CA LEU A 178 -3.54 3.65 4.26
C LEU A 178 -4.18 2.44 3.58
N ILE A 179 -5.40 2.07 3.97
CA ILE A 179 -6.16 0.98 3.35
C ILE A 179 -6.39 1.29 1.87
N PHE A 180 -6.87 2.48 1.52
CA PHE A 180 -7.10 2.89 0.13
C PHE A 180 -5.80 2.86 -0.69
N LEU A 181 -4.70 3.34 -0.12
CA LEU A 181 -3.41 3.36 -0.80
C LEU A 181 -2.89 1.94 -1.06
N ASP A 182 -2.99 1.02 -0.09
CA ASP A 182 -2.56 -0.36 -0.29
C ASP A 182 -3.48 -1.13 -1.23
N MET A 183 -4.81 -0.92 -1.16
CA MET A 183 -5.74 -1.48 -2.14
C MET A 183 -5.40 -1.04 -3.57
N ASN A 184 -5.03 0.22 -3.76
CA ASN A 184 -4.59 0.72 -5.05
C ASN A 184 -3.28 0.03 -5.50
N ARG A 185 -2.32 -0.21 -4.59
CA ARG A 185 -1.13 -1.03 -4.89
C ARG A 185 -1.50 -2.44 -5.34
N GLN A 186 -2.40 -3.12 -4.61
CA GLN A 186 -2.86 -4.46 -4.95
C GLN A 186 -3.52 -4.51 -6.34
N GLN A 187 -4.30 -3.49 -6.69
CA GLN A 187 -4.91 -3.37 -8.02
C GLN A 187 -3.88 -3.25 -9.14
N VAL A 188 -2.86 -2.40 -8.97
CA VAL A 188 -1.77 -2.23 -9.93
C VAL A 188 -0.98 -3.54 -10.08
N LEU A 189 -0.68 -4.20 -8.96
CA LEU A 189 0.03 -5.47 -8.95
C LEU A 189 -0.74 -6.56 -9.71
N LEU A 190 -2.05 -6.70 -9.41
CA LEU A 190 -2.93 -7.64 -10.09
C LEU A 190 -3.02 -7.36 -11.58
N HIS A 191 -3.17 -6.09 -11.97
CA HIS A 191 -3.19 -5.67 -13.37
C HIS A 191 -1.91 -6.12 -14.10
N ASN A 192 -0.75 -5.88 -13.49
CA ASN A 192 0.54 -6.25 -14.07
C ASN A 192 0.73 -7.77 -14.16
N TYR A 193 0.25 -8.52 -13.17
CA TYR A 193 0.24 -9.98 -13.23
C TYR A 193 -0.61 -10.51 -14.38
N ILE A 194 -1.83 -10.00 -14.54
CA ILE A 194 -2.74 -10.38 -15.64
C ILE A 194 -2.10 -10.06 -17.00
N THR A 195 -1.49 -8.88 -17.14
CA THR A 195 -0.85 -8.45 -18.39
C THR A 195 0.32 -9.37 -18.75
N ARG A 196 1.20 -9.69 -17.78
CA ARG A 196 2.32 -10.63 -17.99
C ARG A 196 1.84 -12.03 -18.40
N LEU A 197 0.75 -12.49 -17.80
CA LEU A 197 0.17 -13.80 -18.10
C LEU A 197 -0.37 -13.85 -19.53
N ARG A 198 -1.09 -12.80 -19.96
CA ARG A 198 -1.57 -12.66 -21.33
C ARG A 198 -0.42 -12.62 -22.34
N ASP A 199 0.65 -11.89 -22.05
CA ASP A 199 1.83 -11.81 -22.91
C ASP A 199 2.52 -13.18 -23.07
N ARG A 200 2.58 -13.98 -21.99
CA ARG A 200 3.08 -15.35 -22.02
C ARG A 200 2.23 -16.22 -22.94
N ASP A 201 0.91 -16.19 -22.76
CA ASP A 201 -0.01 -17.06 -23.51
C ASP A 201 -0.02 -16.69 -25.00
N LEU A 202 0.06 -15.40 -25.31
CA LEU A 202 0.23 -14.91 -26.67
C LEU A 202 1.53 -15.44 -27.30
N LYS A 203 2.66 -15.38 -26.58
CA LYS A 203 3.93 -15.93 -27.06
C LYS A 203 3.85 -17.44 -27.34
N LYS A 204 3.22 -18.21 -26.45
CA LYS A 204 2.99 -19.65 -26.65
C LYS A 204 2.14 -19.91 -27.91
N ALA A 205 1.06 -19.16 -28.09
CA ALA A 205 0.20 -19.28 -29.27
C ALA A 205 0.96 -18.94 -30.58
N MET A 206 1.78 -17.89 -30.57
CA MET A 206 2.61 -17.50 -31.71
C MET A 206 3.67 -18.56 -32.06
N MET A 207 4.29 -19.21 -31.06
CA MET A 207 5.23 -20.31 -31.29
C MET A 207 4.53 -21.51 -31.91
N ASN A 208 3.38 -21.92 -31.37
CA ASN A 208 2.59 -23.02 -31.94
C ASN A 208 2.17 -22.73 -33.39
N ALA A 209 1.70 -21.51 -33.68
CA ALA A 209 1.35 -21.10 -35.03
C ALA A 209 2.54 -21.16 -35.99
N ARG A 210 3.73 -20.72 -35.54
CA ARG A 210 4.97 -20.79 -36.32
C ARG A 210 5.36 -22.23 -36.64
N ASP A 211 5.22 -23.14 -35.68
CA ASP A 211 5.57 -24.55 -35.87
C ASP A 211 4.58 -25.25 -36.84
N VAL A 212 3.30 -24.90 -36.78
CA VAL A 212 2.30 -25.34 -37.77
C VAL A 212 2.62 -24.81 -39.17
N LEU A 213 3.01 -23.55 -39.32
CA LEU A 213 3.38 -23.00 -40.64
C LEU A 213 4.62 -23.69 -41.22
N ARG A 214 5.60 -24.03 -40.36
CA ARG A 214 6.80 -24.77 -40.78
C ARG A 214 6.50 -26.19 -41.23
N SER A 215 5.60 -26.90 -40.55
CA SER A 215 5.22 -28.26 -40.95
C SER A 215 4.49 -28.28 -42.29
N ILE A 216 3.70 -27.24 -42.59
CA ILE A 216 3.06 -27.07 -43.91
C ILE A 216 4.10 -26.80 -45.00
N GLN A 217 5.11 -25.96 -44.73
CA GLN A 217 6.14 -25.58 -45.72
C GLN A 217 7.20 -26.67 -45.97
N GLY A 218 7.51 -27.51 -44.97
CA GLY A 218 8.53 -28.56 -45.09
C GLY A 218 8.01 -29.90 -45.61
N GLY A 219 6.71 -30.02 -45.94
CA GLY A 219 6.06 -31.24 -46.42
C GLY A 219 5.93 -31.36 -47.94
N SER A 220 6.78 -30.67 -48.72
CA SER A 220 6.88 -30.79 -50.20
C SER A 220 8.22 -31.37 -50.60
#